data_AF-A0A4V1X2L8-F1
#
_entry.id   AF-A0A4V1X2L8-F1
#
_cell.length_a   1.000
_cell.length_b   1.000
_cell.length_c   1.000
_cell.angle_alpha   90.00
_cell.angle_beta   90.00
_cell.angle_gamma   90.00
#
_symmetry.space_group_name_H-M   'P 1'
#
loop_
_entity.id
_entity.type
_entity.pdbx_description
1 polymer ?
#
loop_
_entity_poly.entity_id
_entity_poly.type
_entity_poly.pdbx_seq_one_letter_code
_entity_poly.pdbx_strand_id
1 'polypeptide(L)'
;MDSGASSPVEWPSDSEEVLPTKVNALVDDLLKQTPGTKSIVFTFWSSTLDLIEKGLSRASITFTRYDGNTTPTNRSVALNNFRRNPNISIILMTISCAAVGLNITAATRAYIMEPQWNPTVEEQALARVHRMGQTKEVTTIRYVMADTFEERVIETQQRKRELAELLLSTEPHAESEHSLDRLRVSHPNLEKQRQH
;
A
#
# COMPACT_ATOMS: atom_id res chain seq x y z
N MET A 1 29.75 -55.16 -22.05
CA MET A 1 30.55 -54.32 -21.13
C MET A 1 30.89 -53.09 -21.94
N ASP A 2 29.96 -52.14 -21.96
CA ASP A 2 29.99 -50.90 -21.16
C ASP A 2 30.62 -49.82 -22.06
N SER A 3 29.96 -48.71 -22.42
CA SER A 3 29.34 -47.75 -21.51
C SER A 3 28.47 -46.79 -22.32
N GLY A 4 27.19 -46.71 -21.95
CA GLY A 4 26.30 -45.64 -22.39
C GLY A 4 26.64 -44.38 -21.60
N ALA A 5 27.49 -43.52 -22.16
CA ALA A 5 27.70 -42.19 -21.62
C ALA A 5 26.48 -41.33 -21.94
N SER A 6 25.53 -41.26 -21.00
CA SER A 6 24.53 -40.19 -20.99
C SER A 6 25.25 -38.87 -20.82
N SER A 7 25.18 -38.01 -21.84
CA SER A 7 25.61 -36.62 -21.74
C SER A 7 24.89 -35.93 -20.57
N PRO A 8 25.61 -35.20 -19.70
CA PRO A 8 24.97 -34.41 -18.65
C PRO A 8 23.99 -33.40 -19.27
N VAL A 9 22.78 -33.35 -18.74
CA VAL A 9 21.82 -32.29 -19.05
C VAL A 9 22.41 -30.97 -18.55
N GLU A 10 22.86 -30.12 -19.48
CA GLU A 10 23.22 -28.73 -19.19
C GLU A 10 21.94 -27.98 -18.80
N TRP A 11 21.81 -27.66 -17.52
CA TRP A 11 20.80 -26.72 -17.06
C TRP A 11 21.24 -25.31 -17.48
N PRO A 12 20.39 -24.52 -18.16
CA PRO A 12 20.75 -23.15 -18.50
C PRO A 12 21.08 -22.39 -17.21
N SER A 13 22.31 -21.88 -17.14
CA SER A 13 22.81 -21.08 -16.04
C SER A 13 22.01 -19.78 -15.93
N ASP A 14 21.51 -19.49 -14.72
CA ASP A 14 20.83 -18.26 -14.30
C ASP A 14 20.11 -17.50 -15.41
N SER A 15 18.86 -17.91 -15.63
CA SER A 15 17.83 -17.09 -16.28
C SER A 15 17.98 -15.63 -15.87
N GLU A 16 17.97 -14.70 -16.83
CA GLU A 16 17.70 -13.29 -16.55
C GLU A 16 16.52 -13.23 -15.58
N GLU A 17 16.75 -12.86 -14.32
CA GLU A 17 15.72 -12.90 -13.30
C GLU A 17 14.64 -11.89 -13.69
N VAL A 18 13.57 -12.38 -14.32
CA VAL A 18 12.50 -11.58 -14.93
C VAL A 18 11.81 -10.81 -13.81
N LEU A 19 11.79 -9.48 -13.95
CA LEU A 19 11.10 -8.63 -12.99
C LEU A 19 9.58 -8.82 -13.13
N PRO A 20 8.82 -8.76 -12.01
CA PRO A 20 7.36 -8.79 -12.07
C PRO A 20 6.79 -7.67 -12.96
N THR A 21 5.67 -7.94 -13.64
CA THR A 21 5.05 -7.01 -14.59
C THR A 21 4.80 -5.61 -14.01
N LYS A 22 4.30 -5.52 -12.76
CA LYS A 22 4.10 -4.23 -12.10
C LYS A 22 5.39 -3.48 -11.81
N VAL A 23 6.48 -4.20 -11.49
CA VAL A 23 7.79 -3.59 -11.26
C VAL A 23 8.35 -3.04 -12.56
N ASN A 24 8.19 -3.78 -13.68
CA ASN A 24 8.55 -3.27 -15.01
C ASN A 24 7.76 -2.02 -15.37
N ALA A 25 6.43 -2.04 -15.19
CA ALA A 25 5.56 -0.89 -15.46
C ALA A 25 5.97 0.33 -14.61
N LEU A 26 6.30 0.12 -13.33
CA LEU A 26 6.82 1.17 -12.46
C LEU A 26 8.13 1.74 -12.99
N VAL A 27 9.10 0.90 -13.33
CA VAL A 27 10.41 1.35 -13.86
C VAL A 27 10.21 2.18 -15.13
N ASP A 28 9.38 1.70 -16.07
CA ASP A 28 9.07 2.40 -17.31
C ASP A 28 8.42 3.77 -17.05
N ASP A 29 7.48 3.85 -16.11
CA ASP A 29 6.81 5.10 -15.75
C ASP A 29 7.74 6.10 -15.07
N LEU A 30 8.72 5.61 -14.29
CA LEU A 30 9.74 6.43 -13.66
C LEU A 30 10.76 6.97 -14.68
N LEU A 31 11.17 6.16 -15.66
CA LEU A 31 12.10 6.57 -16.72
C LEU A 31 11.51 7.63 -17.65
N LYS A 32 10.19 7.64 -17.83
CA LYS A 32 9.48 8.64 -18.66
C LYS A 32 9.28 9.99 -17.94
N GLN A 33 9.66 10.11 -16.68
CA GLN A 33 9.45 11.34 -15.92
C GLN A 33 10.40 12.46 -16.35
N THR A 34 9.91 13.69 -16.23
CA THR A 34 10.78 14.86 -16.28
C THR A 34 11.87 14.75 -15.21
N PRO A 35 13.15 14.96 -15.55
CA PRO A 35 14.24 14.92 -14.57
C PRO A 35 13.97 15.82 -13.36
N GLY A 36 14.33 15.32 -12.17
CA GLY A 36 14.09 16.01 -10.90
C GLY A 36 12.67 15.87 -10.33
N THR A 37 11.76 15.17 -11.01
CA THR A 37 10.45 14.78 -10.45
C THR A 37 10.68 13.88 -9.25
N LYS A 38 10.11 14.25 -8.09
CA LYS A 38 10.18 13.43 -6.89
C LYS A 38 8.94 12.55 -6.79
N SER A 39 9.16 11.24 -6.67
CA SER A 39 8.11 10.23 -6.62
C SER A 39 8.20 9.42 -5.33
N ILE A 40 7.04 9.05 -4.79
CA ILE A 40 6.92 8.05 -3.73
C ILE A 40 6.28 6.78 -4.29
N VAL A 41 6.83 5.63 -3.90
CA VAL A 41 6.26 4.31 -4.25
C VAL A 41 5.81 3.63 -2.96
N PHE A 42 4.52 3.40 -2.86
CA PHE A 42 3.88 2.72 -1.74
C PHE A 42 3.58 1.26 -2.09
N THR A 43 3.89 0.39 -1.14
CA THR A 43 3.47 -1.02 -1.11
C THR A 43 3.17 -1.44 0.33
N PHE A 44 2.40 -2.50 0.52
CA PHE A 44 2.18 -3.13 1.82
C PHE A 44 3.27 -4.12 2.19
N TRP A 45 4.01 -4.62 1.20
CA TRP A 45 4.91 -5.76 1.38
C TRP A 45 6.37 -5.33 1.24
N SER A 46 7.18 -5.64 2.27
CA SER A 46 8.61 -5.39 2.21
C SER A 46 9.30 -6.20 1.11
N SER A 47 8.80 -7.40 0.80
CA SER A 47 9.30 -8.21 -0.31
C SER A 47 9.07 -7.55 -1.68
N THR A 48 7.95 -6.84 -1.85
CA THR A 48 7.71 -6.05 -3.06
C THR A 48 8.69 -4.89 -3.16
N LEU A 49 9.05 -4.25 -2.03
CA LEU A 49 10.13 -3.25 -2.03
C LEU A 49 11.43 -3.84 -2.55
N ASP A 50 11.81 -5.04 -2.09
CA ASP A 50 13.06 -5.69 -2.51
C ASP A 50 13.09 -5.94 -4.03
N LEU A 51 11.96 -6.33 -4.63
CA LEU A 51 11.83 -6.49 -6.08
C LEU A 51 11.91 -5.15 -6.83
N ILE A 52 11.30 -4.10 -6.28
CA ILE A 52 11.38 -2.74 -6.84
C ILE A 52 12.82 -2.24 -6.78
N GLU A 53 13.54 -2.44 -5.68
CA GLU A 53 14.95 -2.04 -5.54
C GLU A 53 15.83 -2.69 -6.60
N LYS A 54 15.62 -3.99 -6.87
CA LYS A 54 16.29 -4.68 -7.98
C LYS A 54 15.99 -4.00 -9.31
N GLY A 55 14.71 -3.71 -9.59
CA GLY A 55 14.29 -3.04 -10.83
C GLY A 55 14.90 -1.65 -11.00
N LEU A 56 14.83 -0.81 -9.98
CA LEU A 56 15.41 0.54 -10.00
C LEU A 56 16.93 0.51 -10.14
N SER A 57 17.61 -0.41 -9.45
CA SER A 57 19.07 -0.55 -9.54
C SER A 57 19.50 -0.95 -10.94
N ARG A 58 18.80 -1.88 -11.60
CA ARG A 58 19.06 -2.26 -13.00
C ARG A 58 18.87 -1.09 -13.96
N ALA A 59 17.88 -0.23 -13.69
CA ALA A 59 17.62 0.98 -14.47
C ALA A 59 18.51 2.18 -14.07
N SER A 60 19.48 2.01 -13.15
CA SER A 60 20.32 3.08 -12.61
C SER A 60 19.54 4.26 -12.01
N ILE A 61 18.35 3.99 -11.47
CA ILE A 61 17.52 4.98 -10.78
C ILE A 61 17.90 5.00 -9.30
N THR A 62 18.24 6.18 -8.81
CA THR A 62 18.59 6.41 -7.41
C THR A 62 17.35 6.56 -6.54
N PHE A 63 17.34 5.82 -5.42
CA PHE A 63 16.23 5.80 -4.50
C PHE A 63 16.69 5.77 -3.04
N THR A 64 15.74 5.93 -2.13
CA THR A 64 15.92 5.64 -0.70
C THR A 64 14.74 4.83 -0.19
N ARG A 65 14.94 4.07 0.88
CA ARG A 65 13.93 3.18 1.46
C ARG A 65 13.47 3.67 2.84
N TYR A 66 12.18 3.59 3.12
CA TYR A 66 11.56 3.90 4.41
C TYR A 66 10.53 2.82 4.75
N ASP A 67 10.89 1.85 5.58
CA ASP A 67 9.96 0.78 5.96
C ASP A 67 10.07 0.37 7.44
N GLY A 68 9.25 -0.60 7.85
CA GLY A 68 9.23 -1.11 9.22
C GLY A 68 10.53 -1.79 9.66
N ASN A 69 11.35 -2.27 8.72
CA ASN A 69 12.60 -2.98 9.01
C ASN A 69 13.78 -2.02 9.18
N THR A 70 13.65 -0.77 8.72
CA THR A 70 14.66 0.28 8.92
C THR A 70 14.58 0.94 10.30
N THR A 71 15.75 1.19 10.90
CA THR A 71 15.85 1.87 12.21
C THR A 71 15.30 3.31 12.15
N PRO A 72 14.80 3.89 13.26
CA PRO A 72 14.30 5.26 13.28
C PRO A 72 15.30 6.31 12.76
N THR A 73 16.60 6.12 13.05
CA THR A 73 17.68 6.97 12.55
C THR A 73 17.80 6.87 11.04
N ASN A 74 17.84 5.67 10.48
CA ASN A 74 17.95 5.45 9.04
C ASN A 74 16.72 5.97 8.29
N ARG A 75 15.53 5.81 8.88
CA ARG A 75 14.28 6.40 8.38
C ARG A 75 14.35 7.92 8.28
N SER A 76 14.92 8.59 9.29
CA SER A 76 15.10 10.04 9.28
C SER A 76 16.10 10.48 8.21
N VAL A 77 17.20 9.73 8.04
CA VAL A 77 18.19 9.95 6.98
C VAL A 77 17.58 9.77 5.60
N ALA A 78 16.84 8.68 5.36
CA ALA A 78 16.16 8.39 4.11
C ALA A 78 15.20 9.52 3.72
N LEU A 79 14.36 9.97 4.66
CA LEU A 79 13.43 11.05 4.41
C LEU A 79 14.13 12.39 4.14
N ASN A 80 15.23 12.67 4.85
CA ASN A 80 16.04 13.87 4.60
C ASN A 80 16.71 13.84 3.22
N ASN A 81 17.29 12.71 2.85
CA ASN A 81 17.87 12.46 1.53
C ASN A 81 16.84 12.66 0.43
N PHE A 82 15.66 12.05 0.56
CA PHE A 82 14.57 12.24 -0.39
C PHE A 82 14.17 13.72 -0.53
N ARG A 83 14.15 14.50 0.55
CA ARG A 83 13.76 15.92 0.48
C ARG A 83 14.84 16.80 -0.14
N ARG A 84 16.10 16.61 0.26
CA ARG A 84 17.17 17.59 0.03
C ARG A 84 18.18 17.18 -1.04
N ASN A 85 18.35 15.89 -1.31
CA ASN A 85 19.30 15.44 -2.31
C ASN A 85 18.65 15.54 -3.71
N PRO A 86 19.20 16.34 -4.64
CA PRO A 86 18.70 16.43 -6.01
C PRO A 86 18.95 15.14 -6.79
N ASN A 87 19.94 14.33 -6.39
CA ASN A 87 20.27 13.06 -7.01
C ASN A 87 19.41 11.91 -6.52
N ILE A 88 18.42 12.12 -5.64
CA ILE A 88 17.48 11.08 -5.20
C ILE A 88 16.08 11.54 -5.55
N SER A 89 15.51 10.93 -6.57
CA SER A 89 14.16 11.23 -7.06
C SER A 89 13.10 10.32 -6.46
N ILE A 90 13.46 9.14 -5.94
CA ILE A 90 12.50 8.13 -5.50
C ILE A 90 12.65 7.84 -4.01
N ILE A 91 11.52 7.72 -3.31
CA ILE A 91 11.44 7.08 -1.99
C ILE A 91 10.49 5.89 -2.06
N LEU A 92 10.98 4.74 -1.61
CA LEU A 92 10.18 3.52 -1.48
C LEU A 92 9.68 3.41 -0.03
N MET A 93 8.39 3.11 0.15
CA MET A 93 7.80 3.13 1.47
C MET A 93 6.78 2.01 1.67
N THR A 94 6.87 1.30 2.81
CA THR A 94 5.73 0.50 3.25
C THR A 94 4.63 1.43 3.73
N ILE A 95 3.44 1.30 3.18
CA ILE A 95 2.33 2.23 3.39
C ILE A 95 1.87 2.32 4.86
N SER A 96 2.04 1.24 5.64
CA SER A 96 1.83 1.23 7.10
C SER A 96 2.68 2.28 7.83
N CYS A 97 3.87 2.57 7.31
CA CYS A 97 4.77 3.56 7.87
C CYS A 97 4.41 5.00 7.49
N ALA A 98 3.49 5.23 6.55
CA ALA A 98 3.01 6.57 6.21
C ALA A 98 2.08 7.19 7.28
N ALA A 99 1.58 6.37 8.22
CA ALA A 99 0.68 6.81 9.29
C ALA A 99 1.36 7.72 10.34
N VAL A 100 2.70 7.71 10.46
CA VAL A 100 3.44 8.36 11.57
C VAL A 100 3.66 9.87 11.42
N GLY A 101 2.82 10.57 10.67
CA GLY A 101 2.88 12.04 10.56
C GLY A 101 4.02 12.57 9.68
N LEU A 102 4.47 11.79 8.70
CA LEU A 102 5.53 12.18 7.79
C LEU A 102 5.15 13.41 6.94
N ASN A 103 6.09 14.32 6.76
CA ASN A 103 5.97 15.41 5.79
C ASN A 103 6.63 14.98 4.47
N ILE A 104 5.83 14.61 3.47
CA ILE A 104 6.31 14.08 2.18
C ILE A 104 5.88 15.01 1.02
N THR A 105 5.68 16.30 1.30
CA THR A 105 5.27 17.30 0.28
C THR A 105 6.31 17.53 -0.81
N ALA A 106 7.51 16.96 -0.69
CA ALA A 106 8.50 16.99 -1.77
C ALA A 106 8.06 16.17 -2.99
N ALA A 107 7.22 15.15 -2.82
CA ALA A 107 6.78 14.26 -3.90
C ALA A 107 5.61 14.88 -4.70
N THR A 108 5.67 14.79 -6.02
CA THR A 108 4.60 15.20 -6.94
C THR A 108 3.98 14.03 -7.70
N ARG A 109 4.53 12.82 -7.53
CA ARG A 109 3.90 11.58 -8.01
C ARG A 109 3.87 10.55 -6.89
N ALA A 110 2.75 9.85 -6.77
CA ALA A 110 2.58 8.75 -5.82
C ALA A 110 2.14 7.49 -6.59
N TYR A 111 2.88 6.40 -6.40
CA TYR A 111 2.58 5.10 -6.99
C TYR A 111 2.09 4.17 -5.90
N ILE A 112 1.02 3.42 -6.17
CA ILE A 112 0.49 2.38 -5.28
C ILE A 112 0.58 1.06 -6.04
N MET A 113 1.40 0.14 -5.51
CA MET A 113 1.73 -1.11 -6.18
C MET A 113 0.61 -2.14 -6.13
N GLU A 114 -0.24 -2.09 -5.10
CA GLU A 114 -1.39 -2.99 -4.97
C GLU A 114 -2.52 -2.35 -4.14
N PRO A 115 -3.79 -2.70 -4.42
CA PRO A 115 -4.93 -2.19 -3.67
C PRO A 115 -5.05 -2.85 -2.28
N GLN A 116 -5.62 -2.13 -1.30
CA GLN A 116 -5.90 -2.64 0.04
C GLN A 116 -7.40 -2.88 0.31
N TRP A 117 -7.75 -3.87 1.12
CA TRP A 117 -9.11 -4.08 1.64
C TRP A 117 -9.75 -2.89 2.39
N ASN A 118 -8.92 -2.04 2.97
CA ASN A 118 -9.23 -0.87 3.77
C ASN A 118 -8.68 0.36 3.03
N PRO A 119 -9.54 1.04 2.24
CA PRO A 119 -9.12 2.18 1.41
C PRO A 119 -8.58 3.35 2.24
N THR A 120 -9.01 3.46 3.50
CA THR A 120 -8.61 4.56 4.39
C THR A 120 -7.10 4.59 4.63
N VAL A 121 -6.42 3.44 4.58
CA VAL A 121 -4.95 3.37 4.74
C VAL A 121 -4.24 4.06 3.58
N GLU A 122 -4.73 3.84 2.34
CA GLU A 122 -4.21 4.52 1.15
C GLU A 122 -4.51 6.02 1.20
N GLU A 123 -5.75 6.38 1.52
CA GLU A 123 -6.18 7.79 1.61
C GLU A 123 -5.36 8.56 2.65
N GLN A 124 -5.09 7.95 3.82
CA GLN A 124 -4.25 8.55 4.85
C GLN A 124 -2.79 8.71 4.40
N ALA A 125 -2.25 7.74 3.66
CA ALA A 125 -0.90 7.83 3.12
C ALA A 125 -0.79 8.93 2.06
N LEU A 126 -1.73 8.98 1.11
CA LEU A 126 -1.80 10.01 0.07
C LEU A 126 -2.02 11.42 0.66
N ALA A 127 -2.80 11.55 1.73
CA ALA A 127 -2.98 12.81 2.44
C ALA A 127 -1.66 13.39 2.99
N ARG A 128 -0.60 12.58 3.15
CA ARG A 128 0.75 13.06 3.52
C ARG A 128 1.52 13.70 2.36
N VAL A 129 1.16 13.34 1.14
CA VAL A 129 1.72 13.89 -0.11
C VAL A 129 0.94 15.13 -0.54
N HIS A 130 -0.39 15.04 -0.53
CA HIS A 130 -1.33 16.12 -0.86
C HIS A 130 -1.49 17.17 0.26
N ARG A 131 -0.64 17.14 1.30
CA ARG A 131 -0.78 17.96 2.50
C ARG A 131 -0.66 19.46 2.20
N MET A 132 -1.32 20.29 3.03
CA MET A 132 -1.12 21.74 3.05
C MET A 132 0.37 22.11 3.09
N GLY A 133 0.80 22.94 2.13
CA GLY A 133 2.21 23.27 1.88
C GLY A 133 2.78 22.64 0.60
N GLN A 134 2.07 21.70 -0.01
CA GLN A 134 2.32 21.28 -1.40
C GLN A 134 1.81 22.37 -2.36
N THR A 135 2.69 22.85 -3.24
CA THR A 135 2.37 23.89 -4.24
C THR A 135 2.27 23.35 -5.66
N LYS A 136 2.68 22.10 -5.87
CA LYS A 136 2.65 21.42 -7.17
C LYS A 136 1.50 20.43 -7.22
N GLU A 137 0.96 20.23 -8.42
CA GLU A 137 -0.02 19.17 -8.66
C GLU A 137 0.60 17.80 -8.32
N VAL A 138 -0.18 16.96 -7.63
CA VAL A 138 0.24 15.62 -7.24
C VAL A 138 -0.58 14.61 -8.05
N THR A 139 0.11 13.78 -8.83
CA THR A 139 -0.51 12.69 -9.58
C THR A 139 -0.42 11.39 -8.80
N THR A 140 -1.54 10.71 -8.60
CA THR A 140 -1.56 9.35 -8.01
C THR A 140 -1.79 8.30 -9.09
N ILE A 141 -0.96 7.27 -9.12
CA ILE A 141 -1.00 6.14 -10.06
C ILE A 141 -1.20 4.87 -9.24
N ARG A 142 -2.21 4.06 -9.59
CA ARG A 142 -2.46 2.76 -8.95
C ARG A 142 -2.28 1.65 -9.98
N TYR A 143 -1.44 0.67 -9.66
CA TYR A 143 -1.28 -0.52 -10.49
C TYR A 143 -2.28 -1.59 -10.08
N VAL A 144 -3.05 -2.06 -11.06
CA VAL A 144 -4.07 -3.10 -10.89
C VAL A 144 -3.87 -4.10 -12.01
N MET A 145 -3.80 -5.39 -11.66
CA MET A 145 -3.77 -6.47 -12.64
C MET A 145 -5.19 -6.83 -13.04
N ALA A 146 -5.51 -6.71 -14.33
CA ALA A 146 -6.79 -7.12 -14.89
C ALA A 146 -7.00 -8.63 -14.79
N ASP A 147 -8.25 -9.06 -14.67
CA ASP A 147 -8.65 -10.46 -14.55
C ASP A 147 -8.01 -11.18 -13.34
N THR A 148 -7.74 -10.43 -12.26
CA THR A 148 -7.13 -10.97 -11.05
C THR A 148 -7.94 -10.67 -9.79
N PHE A 149 -7.51 -11.25 -8.68
CA PHE A 149 -8.07 -11.00 -7.36
C PHE A 149 -8.01 -9.51 -6.95
N GLU A 150 -7.11 -8.70 -7.51
CA GLU A 150 -7.01 -7.28 -7.20
C GLU A 150 -8.26 -6.49 -7.60
N GLU A 151 -8.95 -6.88 -8.68
CA GLU A 151 -10.22 -6.26 -9.08
C GLU A 151 -11.30 -6.50 -8.01
N ARG A 152 -11.35 -7.70 -7.43
CA ARG A 152 -12.29 -8.01 -6.34
C ARG A 152 -12.04 -7.17 -5.09
N VAL A 153 -10.78 -6.84 -4.80
CA VAL A 153 -10.43 -5.93 -3.70
C VAL A 153 -11.01 -4.54 -3.98
N ILE A 154 -10.83 -4.03 -5.20
CA ILE A 154 -11.35 -2.71 -5.61
C ILE A 154 -12.87 -2.68 -5.57
N GLU A 155 -13.54 -3.70 -6.09
CA GLU A 155 -15.00 -3.80 -5.99
C GLU A 155 -15.47 -3.81 -4.53
N THR A 156 -14.73 -4.49 -3.65
CA THR A 156 -15.05 -4.52 -2.22
C THR A 156 -14.87 -3.14 -1.58
N GLN A 157 -13.83 -2.39 -1.93
CA GLN A 157 -13.68 -1.00 -1.48
C GLN A 157 -14.87 -0.14 -1.93
N GLN A 158 -15.30 -0.30 -3.19
CA GLN A 158 -16.42 0.47 -3.75
C GLN A 158 -17.73 0.15 -3.03
N ARG A 159 -18.06 -1.13 -2.83
CA ARG A 159 -19.23 -1.54 -2.03
C ARG A 159 -19.20 -0.98 -0.61
N LYS A 160 -18.03 -1.00 0.05
CA LYS A 160 -17.88 -0.41 1.39
C LYS A 160 -18.14 1.10 1.39
N ARG A 161 -17.66 1.82 0.37
CA ARG A 161 -17.88 3.27 0.22
C ARG A 161 -19.37 3.58 0.03
N GLU A 162 -20.03 2.89 -0.89
CA GLU A 162 -21.47 3.04 -1.15
C GLU A 162 -22.31 2.77 0.10
N LEU A 163 -22.00 1.71 0.85
CA LEU A 163 -22.68 1.43 2.12
C LEU A 163 -22.45 2.53 3.15
N ALA A 164 -21.24 3.09 3.25
CA ALA A 164 -20.96 4.19 4.17
C ALA A 164 -21.74 5.46 3.79
N GLU A 165 -21.79 5.79 2.49
CA GLU A 165 -22.57 6.92 1.97
C GLU A 165 -24.06 6.75 2.24
N LEU A 166 -24.61 5.54 2.02
CA LEU A 166 -25.99 5.22 2.36
C LEU A 166 -26.26 5.42 3.84
N LEU A 167 -25.46 4.84 4.74
CA LEU A 167 -25.64 4.98 6.20
C LEU A 167 -25.56 6.43 6.67
N LEU A 168 -24.67 7.24 6.11
CA LEU A 168 -24.55 8.66 6.42
C LEU A 168 -25.72 9.49 5.88
N SER A 169 -26.40 9.00 4.85
CA SER A 169 -27.62 9.62 4.34
C SER A 169 -28.87 9.28 5.18
N THR A 170 -28.82 8.28 6.07
CA THR A 170 -30.03 7.74 6.74
C THR A 170 -30.36 8.25 8.15
N GLU A 171 -29.62 9.16 8.82
CA GLU A 171 -30.04 9.65 10.17
C GLU A 171 -29.58 11.09 10.51
N PRO A 172 -30.40 11.95 11.18
CA PRO A 172 -31.86 11.83 11.40
C PRO A 172 -32.70 13.08 11.10
N HIS A 173 -33.88 12.86 10.50
CA HIS A 173 -35.07 13.66 10.79
C HIS A 173 -35.55 13.29 12.20
N ALA A 174 -35.83 14.31 13.02
CA ALA A 174 -36.16 14.19 14.43
C ALA A 174 -37.35 13.25 14.72
N GLU A 175 -37.12 12.22 15.54
CA GLU A 175 -38.19 11.57 16.31
C GLU A 175 -37.72 11.30 17.75
N SER A 176 -38.67 11.58 18.64
CA SER A 176 -38.62 11.75 20.09
C SER A 176 -38.13 10.54 20.89
N GLU A 177 -37.49 10.85 22.03
CA GLU A 177 -37.23 9.94 23.17
C GLU A 177 -38.42 9.02 23.46
N HIS A 178 -38.37 7.74 23.07
CA HIS A 178 -39.12 6.68 23.77
C HIS A 178 -38.75 5.21 23.44
N SER A 179 -37.58 4.92 22.86
CA SER A 179 -37.25 3.57 22.37
C SER A 179 -36.29 2.74 23.23
N LEU A 180 -35.87 3.22 24.42
CA LEU A 180 -34.98 2.45 25.31
C LEU A 180 -35.67 1.38 26.18
N ASP A 181 -37.00 1.19 26.08
CA ASP A 181 -37.73 0.25 26.94
C ASP A 181 -37.90 -1.17 26.35
N ARG A 182 -37.29 -1.46 25.18
CA ARG A 182 -37.49 -2.75 24.49
C ARG A 182 -36.35 -3.77 24.58
N LEU A 183 -35.28 -3.48 25.31
CA LEU A 183 -34.14 -4.40 25.50
C LEU A 183 -33.99 -4.95 26.92
N ARG A 184 -35.08 -5.03 27.67
CA ARG A 184 -35.12 -5.79 28.93
C ARG A 184 -35.52 -7.23 28.64
N VAL A 185 -34.53 -8.04 28.26
CA VAL A 185 -34.68 -9.49 28.11
C VAL A 185 -35.15 -10.08 29.44
N SER A 186 -36.36 -10.65 29.43
CA SER A 186 -36.92 -11.42 30.54
C SER A 186 -36.15 -12.73 30.70
N HIS A 187 -35.42 -12.90 31.79
CA HIS A 187 -34.99 -14.22 32.25
C HIS A 187 -36.13 -14.88 33.04
N PRO A 188 -36.64 -16.06 32.65
CA PRO A 188 -37.49 -16.86 33.51
C PRO A 188 -36.66 -17.56 34.59
N ASN A 189 -37.15 -17.39 35.81
CA ASN A 189 -36.80 -18.01 37.08
C ASN A 189 -36.45 -19.51 37.01
N LEU A 190 -35.32 -19.92 37.61
CA LEU A 190 -35.05 -21.30 38.04
C LEU A 190 -34.34 -21.31 39.41
N GLU A 191 -35.03 -20.84 40.44
CA GLU A 191 -34.84 -21.32 41.80
C GLU A 191 -35.68 -22.60 42.01
N LYS A 192 -35.03 -23.76 42.05
CA LYS A 192 -35.43 -24.94 42.84
C LYS A 192 -34.40 -26.04 42.70
N GLN A 193 -33.54 -26.17 43.72
CA GLN A 193 -33.15 -27.42 44.40
C GLN A 193 -31.83 -27.20 45.15
N ARG A 194 -31.96 -26.73 46.39
CA ARG A 194 -30.97 -26.96 47.43
C ARG A 194 -31.74 -27.44 48.66
N GLN A 195 -32.02 -28.73 48.69
CA GLN A 195 -32.37 -29.52 49.87
C GLN A 195 -32.21 -30.98 49.45
N HIS A 196 -31.02 -31.53 49.71
CA HIS A 196 -30.73 -32.77 50.43
C HIS A 196 -29.21 -32.87 50.58
#